data_AF-A0A7S2J2X0-F1
#
_entry.id   AF-A0A7S2J2X0-F1
#
_cell.length_a   1.000
_cell.length_b   1.000
_cell.length_c   1.000
_cell.angle_alpha   90.00
_cell.angle_beta   90.00
_cell.angle_gamma   90.00
#
_symmetry.space_group_name_H-M   'P 1'
#
loop_
_entity.id
_entity.type
_entity.pdbx_description
1 polymer ?
#
loop_
_entity_poly.entity_id
_entity_poly.type
_entity_poly.pdbx_seq_one_letter_code
_entity_poly.pdbx_strand_id
1 'polypeptide(L)'
;QFSTHPHPHPHSHPHPHPHTYRHLHPGTAPPLTDSFESLRLGRFGESGTLAIASLVTSAVKALQAPSSGLTITGYTGLMLPPCEDAGLAARASQGTYRLHDLLMYSAVCGLGLDTVPIGGDTPAPKLTALLLDVGALAFRLDKPLTARLFPVPGKRAGDTTSFVNPYLCNTRVFEVP
;
A
#
# COMPACT_ATOMS: atom_id res chain seq x y z
N GLN A 1 -53.77 30.28 -1.46
CA GLN A 1 -54.27 29.02 -0.84
C GLN A 1 -53.37 27.88 -1.28
N PHE A 2 -53.25 26.86 -0.43
CA PHE A 2 -52.38 25.66 -0.48
C PHE A 2 -50.98 25.89 0.13
N SER A 3 -50.81 25.76 1.45
CA SER A 3 -50.93 24.58 2.35
C SER A 3 -49.71 23.67 2.29
N THR A 4 -48.91 23.76 3.35
CA THR A 4 -47.76 22.91 3.67
C THR A 4 -48.23 21.57 4.21
N HIS A 5 -47.88 20.48 3.54
CA HIS A 5 -47.89 19.13 4.14
C HIS A 5 -46.47 18.55 4.10
N PRO A 6 -45.92 18.09 5.23
CA PRO A 6 -44.65 17.37 5.24
C PRO A 6 -44.85 15.92 4.79
N HIS A 7 -43.96 15.45 3.91
CA HIS A 7 -43.90 14.07 3.45
C HIS A 7 -43.48 13.13 4.60
N PRO A 8 -44.11 11.96 4.78
CA PRO A 8 -43.72 11.01 5.83
C PRO A 8 -42.39 10.32 5.50
N HIS A 9 -41.54 10.15 6.51
CA HIS A 9 -40.31 9.37 6.47
C HIS A 9 -40.60 7.91 6.06
N PRO A 10 -39.87 7.32 5.10
CA PRO A 10 -39.92 5.89 4.88
C PRO A 10 -39.06 5.15 5.92
N HIS A 11 -39.74 4.20 6.55
CA HIS A 11 -39.31 3.16 7.48
C HIS A 11 -37.84 2.69 7.38
N SER A 12 -37.21 2.60 8.56
CA SER A 12 -35.94 1.95 8.80
C SER A 12 -36.05 0.43 8.57
N HIS A 13 -35.46 -0.06 7.48
CA HIS A 13 -35.13 -1.48 7.37
C HIS A 13 -33.89 -1.79 8.23
N PRO A 14 -33.92 -2.81 9.10
CA PRO A 14 -32.73 -3.25 9.81
C PRO A 14 -31.82 -3.97 8.81
N HIS A 15 -30.66 -3.38 8.51
CA HIS A 15 -29.59 -4.07 7.78
C HIS A 15 -29.09 -5.24 8.64
N PRO A 16 -29.13 -6.49 8.15
CA PRO A 16 -28.59 -7.62 8.89
C PRO A 16 -27.06 -7.63 8.72
N HIS A 17 -26.38 -7.82 9.85
CA HIS A 17 -24.95 -8.04 10.04
C HIS A 17 -24.06 -6.78 10.11
N PRO A 18 -23.44 -6.50 11.27
CA PRO A 18 -22.28 -5.63 11.32
C PRO A 18 -21.14 -6.38 10.61
N HIS A 19 -20.87 -6.01 9.36
CA HIS A 19 -19.57 -6.27 8.77
C HIS A 19 -18.55 -5.58 9.67
N THR A 20 -18.00 -6.35 10.59
CA THR A 20 -16.90 -5.93 11.44
C THR A 20 -15.70 -5.87 10.52
N TYR A 21 -15.57 -4.79 9.75
CA TYR A 21 -14.29 -4.42 9.17
C TYR A 21 -13.43 -4.09 10.39
N ARG A 22 -12.77 -5.11 10.92
CA ARG A 22 -11.77 -4.95 11.98
C ARG A 22 -10.63 -4.22 11.30
N HIS A 23 -10.76 -2.90 11.23
CA HIS A 23 -9.63 -2.01 11.07
C HIS A 23 -8.58 -2.52 12.04
N LEU A 24 -7.47 -3.03 11.49
CA LEU A 24 -6.22 -3.04 12.23
C LEU A 24 -6.08 -1.59 12.73
N HIS A 25 -6.20 -1.38 14.04
CA HIS A 25 -5.98 -0.06 14.61
C HIS A 25 -4.59 0.39 14.12
N PRO A 26 -4.46 1.52 13.42
CA PRO A 26 -3.15 2.09 13.16
C PRO A 26 -2.58 2.46 14.53
N GLY A 27 -1.64 1.66 15.04
CA GLY A 27 -0.94 1.95 16.30
C GLY A 27 -0.69 0.78 17.27
N THR A 28 -1.28 -0.41 17.09
CA THR A 28 -1.04 -1.54 18.02
C THR A 28 -0.37 -2.77 17.40
N ALA A 29 -0.42 -2.92 16.07
CA ALA A 29 0.34 -3.97 15.40
C ALA A 29 1.80 -3.52 15.21
N PRO A 30 2.79 -4.41 15.41
CA PRO A 30 4.17 -4.08 15.11
C PRO A 30 4.32 -3.72 13.61
N PRO A 31 5.28 -2.86 13.26
CA PRO A 31 5.57 -2.54 11.87
C PRO A 31 5.73 -3.79 11.00
N LEU A 32 5.33 -3.70 9.73
CA LEU A 32 5.45 -4.82 8.79
C LEU A 32 6.90 -5.31 8.68
N THR A 33 7.85 -4.39 8.71
CA THR A 33 9.29 -4.71 8.64
C THR A 33 9.74 -5.58 9.80
N ASP A 34 9.18 -5.40 11.00
CA ASP A 34 9.56 -6.21 12.16
C ASP A 34 9.16 -7.67 11.97
N SER A 35 8.00 -7.90 11.33
CA SER A 35 7.55 -9.25 10.95
C SER A 35 8.50 -9.87 9.93
N PHE A 36 8.97 -9.10 8.93
CA PHE A 36 9.95 -9.56 7.95
C PHE A 36 11.30 -9.89 8.61
N GLU A 37 11.80 -8.98 9.42
CA GLU A 37 13.12 -9.07 10.07
C GLU A 37 13.14 -10.18 11.14
N SER A 38 11.98 -10.53 11.73
CA SER A 38 11.84 -11.67 12.65
C SER A 38 12.20 -13.02 12.03
N LEU A 39 12.15 -13.14 10.70
CA LEU A 39 12.55 -14.35 9.96
C LEU A 39 14.08 -14.49 9.81
N ARG A 40 14.86 -13.51 10.31
CA ARG A 40 16.33 -13.53 10.40
C ARG A 40 17.08 -13.69 9.07
N LEU A 41 16.52 -13.19 7.97
CA LEU A 41 17.17 -13.20 6.64
C LEU A 41 17.82 -11.86 6.26
N GLY A 42 17.82 -10.88 7.16
CA GLY A 42 18.35 -9.53 6.90
C GLY A 42 17.32 -8.45 7.20
N ARG A 43 17.69 -7.20 6.93
CA ARG A 43 16.80 -6.04 7.08
C ARG A 43 15.86 -5.93 5.88
N PHE A 44 14.68 -5.36 6.07
CA PHE A 44 13.79 -5.09 4.95
C PHE A 44 14.49 -4.19 3.92
N GLY A 45 14.45 -4.61 2.66
CA GLY A 45 15.17 -3.98 1.54
C GLY A 45 16.40 -4.76 1.08
N GLU A 46 16.97 -5.61 1.93
CA GLU A 46 18.11 -6.45 1.59
C GLU A 46 17.69 -7.71 0.82
N SER A 47 18.68 -8.46 0.31
CA SER A 47 18.45 -9.77 -0.30
C SER A 47 17.62 -10.67 0.61
N GLY A 48 16.64 -11.37 0.04
CA GLY A 48 15.69 -12.18 0.81
C GLY A 48 14.35 -11.49 1.07
N THR A 49 14.28 -10.15 1.03
CA THR A 49 13.00 -9.41 1.18
C THR A 49 11.94 -9.87 0.18
N LEU A 50 12.31 -10.07 -1.09
CA LEU A 50 11.41 -10.58 -2.13
C LEU A 50 10.88 -11.98 -1.81
N ALA A 51 11.74 -12.87 -1.31
CA ALA A 51 11.36 -14.24 -0.96
C ALA A 51 10.37 -14.25 0.22
N ILE A 52 10.62 -13.43 1.24
CA ILE A 52 9.70 -13.25 2.37
C ILE A 52 8.37 -12.68 1.89
N ALA A 53 8.38 -11.63 1.05
CA ALA A 53 7.17 -11.03 0.51
C ALA A 53 6.32 -12.04 -0.27
N SER A 54 6.97 -12.91 -1.06
CA SER A 54 6.31 -13.99 -1.79
C SER A 54 5.69 -15.03 -0.84
N LEU A 55 6.43 -15.44 0.21
CA LEU A 55 5.95 -16.37 1.22
C LEU A 55 4.73 -15.82 1.97
N VAL A 56 4.81 -14.59 2.46
CA VAL A 56 3.72 -13.91 3.17
C VAL A 56 2.48 -13.79 2.27
N THR A 57 2.66 -13.36 1.02
CA THR A 57 1.54 -13.25 0.08
C THR A 57 0.90 -14.62 -0.22
N SER A 58 1.72 -15.67 -0.34
CA SER A 58 1.23 -17.03 -0.55
C SER A 58 0.43 -17.55 0.65
N ALA A 59 0.89 -17.25 1.87
CA ALA A 59 0.15 -17.58 3.09
C ALA A 59 -1.21 -16.85 3.16
N VAL A 60 -1.24 -15.55 2.85
CA VAL A 60 -2.49 -14.77 2.78
C VAL A 60 -3.43 -15.32 1.71
N LYS A 61 -2.91 -15.74 0.55
CA LYS A 61 -3.71 -16.39 -0.49
C LYS A 61 -4.23 -17.77 -0.10
N ALA A 62 -3.46 -18.54 0.66
CA ALA A 62 -3.89 -19.86 1.14
C ALA A 62 -5.08 -19.75 2.11
N LEU A 63 -5.16 -18.66 2.89
CA LEU A 63 -6.33 -18.36 3.74
C LEU A 63 -7.61 -18.08 2.93
N GLN A 64 -7.50 -17.89 1.63
CA GLN A 64 -8.64 -17.67 0.73
C GLN A 64 -9.21 -18.98 0.17
N ALA A 65 -8.67 -20.13 0.59
CA ALA A 65 -9.21 -21.42 0.18
C ALA A 65 -10.71 -21.49 0.50
N PRO A 66 -11.54 -22.14 -0.35
CA PRO A 66 -12.99 -22.23 -0.13
C PRO A 66 -13.37 -22.80 1.25
N SER A 67 -12.49 -23.62 1.84
CA SER A 67 -12.63 -24.20 3.18
C SER A 67 -12.47 -23.20 4.33
N SER A 68 -11.92 -22.01 4.08
CA SER A 68 -11.72 -20.97 5.12
C SER A 68 -13.02 -20.30 5.57
N GLY A 69 -14.07 -20.36 4.75
CA GLY A 69 -15.29 -19.58 4.96
C GLY A 69 -15.11 -18.06 4.78
N LEU A 70 -13.94 -17.60 4.32
CA LEU A 70 -13.66 -16.17 4.12
C LEU A 70 -14.13 -15.72 2.74
N THR A 71 -15.03 -14.74 2.70
CA THR A 71 -15.40 -14.07 1.44
C THR A 71 -14.33 -13.05 1.08
N ILE A 72 -13.70 -13.24 -0.07
CA ILE A 72 -12.68 -12.33 -0.59
C ILE A 72 -13.35 -11.21 -1.39
N THR A 73 -13.04 -9.96 -1.03
CA THR A 73 -13.52 -8.77 -1.72
C THR A 73 -12.39 -7.79 -1.94
N GLY A 74 -12.25 -7.25 -3.15
CA GLY A 74 -11.21 -6.26 -3.48
C GLY A 74 -9.79 -6.85 -3.60
N TYR A 75 -8.78 -5.99 -3.53
CA TYR A 75 -7.37 -6.39 -3.59
C TYR A 75 -6.97 -7.15 -2.33
N THR A 76 -6.50 -8.39 -2.49
CA THR A 76 -6.09 -9.23 -1.36
C THR A 76 -4.65 -9.71 -1.54
N GLY A 77 -3.79 -9.36 -0.59
CA GLY A 77 -2.37 -9.70 -0.58
C GLY A 77 -1.57 -8.71 0.26
N LEU A 78 -0.25 -8.85 0.22
CA LEU A 78 0.67 -7.96 0.92
C LEU A 78 0.67 -6.56 0.28
N MET A 79 0.59 -5.51 1.09
CA MET A 79 0.76 -4.12 0.65
C MET A 79 2.04 -3.56 1.26
N LEU A 80 2.79 -2.76 0.50
CA LEU A 80 4.05 -2.15 0.94
C LEU A 80 4.00 -0.61 0.87
N PRO A 81 3.12 0.06 1.63
CA PRO A 81 2.92 1.51 1.57
C PRO A 81 3.94 2.29 2.42
N PRO A 82 4.98 2.95 1.85
CA PRO A 82 6.03 3.58 2.64
C PRO A 82 5.56 4.74 3.51
N CYS A 83 4.44 5.39 3.17
CA CYS A 83 3.88 6.45 3.99
C CYS A 83 2.88 5.94 5.03
N GLU A 84 2.45 4.68 5.02
CA GLU A 84 1.43 4.19 5.96
C GLU A 84 2.01 3.23 7.02
N ASP A 85 3.23 2.71 6.81
CA ASP A 85 3.95 1.86 7.77
C ASP A 85 5.23 2.52 8.26
N ALA A 86 5.36 2.66 9.59
CA ALA A 86 6.50 3.31 10.23
C ALA A 86 7.84 2.57 10.01
N GLY A 87 7.78 1.25 9.86
CA GLY A 87 8.94 0.41 9.59
C GLY A 87 9.46 0.63 8.18
N LEU A 88 8.57 0.57 7.18
CA LEU A 88 8.88 0.89 5.79
C LEU A 88 9.43 2.31 5.67
N ALA A 89 8.79 3.28 6.33
CA ALA A 89 9.25 4.67 6.36
C ALA A 89 10.68 4.81 6.90
N ALA A 90 10.99 4.12 8.00
CA ALA A 90 12.32 4.12 8.60
C ALA A 90 13.36 3.47 7.66
N ARG A 91 13.02 2.34 7.04
CA ARG A 91 13.91 1.60 6.12
C ARG A 91 14.19 2.38 4.83
N ALA A 92 13.18 3.04 4.27
CA ALA A 92 13.35 3.96 3.16
C ALA A 92 14.28 5.14 3.52
N SER A 93 14.09 5.72 4.72
CA SER A 93 14.94 6.80 5.24
C SER A 93 16.40 6.37 5.42
N GLN A 94 16.63 5.11 5.74
CA GLN A 94 17.95 4.49 5.83
C GLN A 94 18.54 4.10 4.46
N GLY A 95 17.74 4.20 3.39
CA GLY A 95 18.15 3.86 2.03
C GLY A 95 18.32 2.36 1.78
N THR A 96 17.67 1.50 2.59
CA THR A 96 17.79 0.04 2.42
C THR A 96 17.03 -0.48 1.20
N TYR A 97 16.09 0.30 0.66
CA TYR A 97 15.38 0.01 -0.58
C TYR A 97 15.03 1.28 -1.33
N ARG A 98 14.77 1.15 -2.63
CA ARG A 98 14.41 2.21 -3.57
C ARG A 98 13.07 1.92 -4.25
N LEU A 99 12.66 2.84 -5.12
CA LEU A 99 11.38 2.75 -5.84
C LEU A 99 11.30 1.48 -6.70
N HIS A 100 12.39 1.12 -7.39
CA HIS A 100 12.42 -0.10 -8.20
C HIS A 100 12.41 -1.39 -7.36
N ASP A 101 12.86 -1.36 -6.11
CA ASP A 101 12.70 -2.50 -5.21
C ASP A 101 11.23 -2.71 -4.87
N LEU A 102 10.48 -1.63 -4.60
CA LEU A 102 9.01 -1.71 -4.42
C LEU A 102 8.33 -2.24 -5.69
N LEU A 103 8.76 -1.81 -6.88
CA LEU A 103 8.24 -2.32 -8.14
C LEU A 103 8.56 -3.82 -8.32
N MET A 104 9.77 -4.24 -7.97
CA MET A 104 10.16 -5.66 -8.00
C MET A 104 9.33 -6.47 -7.00
N TYR A 105 9.16 -6.00 -5.76
CA TYR A 105 8.32 -6.65 -4.76
C TYR A 105 6.86 -6.72 -5.20
N SER A 106 6.39 -5.73 -5.96
CA SER A 106 5.05 -5.72 -6.56
C SER A 106 4.82 -6.91 -7.48
N ALA A 107 5.84 -7.60 -7.98
CA ALA A 107 5.67 -8.84 -8.72
C ALA A 107 5.00 -9.94 -7.87
N VAL A 108 5.33 -10.00 -6.56
CA VAL A 108 4.87 -11.06 -5.65
C VAL A 108 3.85 -10.59 -4.60
N CYS A 109 3.63 -9.28 -4.46
CA CYS A 109 2.70 -8.68 -3.47
C CYS A 109 1.22 -8.63 -3.94
N GLY A 110 0.33 -7.98 -3.21
CA GLY A 110 -1.08 -7.79 -3.58
C GLY A 110 -1.36 -6.58 -4.47
N LEU A 111 -0.50 -5.56 -4.41
CA LEU A 111 -0.62 -4.28 -5.12
C LEU A 111 0.66 -3.92 -5.86
N GLY A 112 0.58 -2.85 -6.66
CA GLY A 112 1.75 -2.19 -7.24
C GLY A 112 2.38 -1.17 -6.30
N LEU A 113 2.79 -0.02 -6.83
CA LEU A 113 3.34 1.07 -6.04
C LEU A 113 2.24 1.73 -5.24
N ASP A 114 2.39 1.81 -3.92
CA ASP A 114 1.37 2.37 -3.04
C ASP A 114 1.92 3.41 -2.08
N THR A 115 1.30 4.60 -2.01
CA THR A 115 1.77 5.74 -1.19
C THR A 115 3.26 6.07 -1.32
N VAL A 116 3.81 6.01 -2.53
CA VAL A 116 5.25 6.24 -2.73
C VAL A 116 5.51 7.73 -2.92
N PRO A 117 6.15 8.43 -1.96
CA PRO A 117 6.39 9.85 -2.10
C PRO A 117 7.51 10.10 -3.10
N ILE A 118 7.28 11.00 -4.04
CA ILE A 118 8.25 11.38 -5.07
C ILE A 118 8.41 12.89 -5.11
N GLY A 119 9.46 13.38 -5.77
CA GLY A 119 9.69 14.82 -5.91
C GLY A 119 8.50 15.50 -6.58
N GLY A 120 8.04 16.62 -6.03
CA GLY A 120 6.90 17.36 -6.58
C GLY A 120 7.16 17.94 -7.98
N ASP A 121 8.43 18.08 -8.34
CA ASP A 121 8.92 18.53 -9.65
C ASP A 121 9.28 17.36 -10.60
N THR A 122 8.90 16.12 -10.26
CA THR A 122 9.20 14.95 -11.12
C THR A 122 8.59 15.16 -12.52
N PRO A 123 9.41 15.16 -13.60
CA PRO A 123 8.92 15.43 -14.94
C PRO A 123 7.92 14.39 -15.44
N ALA A 124 6.89 14.82 -16.18
CA ALA A 124 5.91 13.91 -16.77
C ALA A 124 6.52 12.77 -17.60
N PRO A 125 7.58 12.97 -18.42
CA PRO A 125 8.22 11.86 -19.14
C PRO A 125 8.78 10.76 -18.23
N LYS A 126 9.32 11.11 -17.06
CA LYS A 126 9.82 10.14 -16.07
C LYS A 126 8.67 9.35 -15.45
N LEU A 127 7.56 10.03 -15.12
CA LEU A 127 6.35 9.38 -14.63
C LEU A 127 5.78 8.42 -15.67
N THR A 128 5.72 8.83 -16.94
CA THR A 128 5.27 7.97 -18.04
C THR A 128 6.12 6.71 -18.15
N ALA A 129 7.45 6.84 -18.13
CA ALA A 129 8.35 5.68 -18.18
C ALA A 129 8.11 4.73 -17.00
N LEU A 130 7.99 5.25 -15.78
CA LEU A 130 7.70 4.43 -14.60
C LEU A 130 6.35 3.72 -14.70
N LEU A 131 5.31 4.41 -15.17
CA LEU A 131 3.99 3.82 -15.35
C LEU A 131 3.97 2.75 -16.45
N LEU A 132 4.80 2.90 -17.48
CA LEU A 132 5.02 1.86 -18.49
C LEU A 132 5.69 0.63 -17.89
N ASP A 133 6.66 0.77 -16.98
CA ASP A 133 7.26 -0.37 -16.28
C ASP A 133 6.24 -1.09 -15.38
N VAL A 134 5.41 -0.34 -14.65
CA VAL A 134 4.29 -0.89 -13.88
C VAL A 134 3.32 -1.65 -14.79
N GLY A 135 2.94 -1.05 -15.92
CA GLY A 135 2.04 -1.65 -16.90
C GLY A 135 2.62 -2.90 -17.56
N ALA A 136 3.91 -2.88 -17.90
CA ALA A 136 4.60 -4.03 -18.46
C ALA A 136 4.64 -5.18 -17.45
N LEU A 137 4.99 -4.91 -16.19
CA LEU A 137 4.98 -5.91 -15.14
C LEU A 137 3.59 -6.50 -14.90
N ALA A 138 2.56 -5.64 -14.85
CA ALA A 138 1.17 -6.04 -14.72
C ALA A 138 0.73 -6.97 -15.86
N PHE A 139 1.02 -6.58 -17.11
CA PHE A 139 0.68 -7.36 -18.30
C PHE A 139 1.42 -8.71 -18.33
N ARG A 140 2.72 -8.73 -18.01
CA ARG A 140 3.52 -9.96 -18.04
C ARG A 140 3.13 -10.96 -16.97
N LEU A 141 2.65 -10.50 -15.82
CA LEU A 141 2.26 -11.36 -14.70
C LEU A 141 0.76 -11.69 -14.67
N ASP A 142 -0.02 -11.19 -15.64
CA ASP A 142 -1.49 -11.25 -15.63
C ASP A 142 -2.05 -10.80 -14.27
N LYS A 143 -1.58 -9.64 -13.80
CA LYS A 143 -1.80 -9.16 -12.45
C LYS A 143 -2.15 -7.69 -12.46
N PRO A 144 -3.29 -7.26 -11.88
CA PRO A 144 -3.64 -5.86 -11.80
C PRO A 144 -2.70 -5.16 -10.81
N LEU A 145 -1.76 -4.36 -11.33
CA LEU A 145 -0.92 -3.49 -10.53
C LEU A 145 -1.38 -2.04 -10.65
N THR A 146 -1.31 -1.32 -9.54
CA THR A 146 -1.64 0.10 -9.45
C THR A 146 -0.37 0.91 -9.21
N ALA A 147 -0.44 2.23 -9.46
CA ALA A 147 0.60 3.16 -9.07
C ALA A 147 -0.03 4.37 -8.37
N ARG A 148 0.04 4.39 -7.04
CA ARG A 148 -0.34 5.52 -6.19
C ARG A 148 0.92 6.27 -5.77
N LEU A 149 1.45 7.05 -6.71
CA LEU A 149 2.56 7.97 -6.46
C LEU A 149 2.06 9.19 -5.69
N PHE A 150 2.91 9.74 -4.83
CA PHE A 150 2.56 10.86 -3.95
C PHE A 150 3.54 12.02 -4.15
N PRO A 151 3.34 12.88 -5.18
CA PRO A 151 4.21 14.03 -5.43
C PRO A 151 4.22 14.99 -4.24
N VAL A 152 5.41 15.37 -3.77
CA VAL A 152 5.58 16.26 -2.61
C VAL A 152 6.12 17.62 -3.07
N PRO A 153 5.28 18.68 -3.13
CA PRO A 153 5.69 19.99 -3.61
C PRO A 153 6.89 20.55 -2.84
N GLY A 154 7.84 21.14 -3.58
CA GLY A 154 9.04 21.76 -2.99
C GLY A 154 10.07 20.78 -2.41
N LYS A 155 9.86 19.46 -2.56
CA LYS A 155 10.80 18.42 -2.13
C LYS A 155 11.41 17.71 -3.33
N ARG A 156 12.65 17.27 -3.16
CA ARG A 156 13.44 16.50 -4.13
C ARG A 156 13.72 15.11 -3.59
N ALA A 157 14.16 14.21 -4.48
CA ALA A 157 14.60 12.88 -4.08
C ALA A 157 15.64 12.95 -2.97
N GLY A 158 15.40 12.18 -1.90
CA GLY A 158 16.24 12.12 -0.72
C GLY A 158 15.86 13.05 0.43
N ASP A 159 15.02 14.06 0.19
CA ASP A 159 14.45 14.86 1.26
C ASP A 159 13.53 14.02 2.14
N THR A 160 13.31 14.45 3.38
CA THR A 160 12.27 13.87 4.25
C THR A 160 10.94 14.59 4.02
N THR A 161 9.86 13.82 3.94
CA THR A 161 8.49 14.36 3.90
C THR A 161 8.12 15.00 5.24
N SER A 162 7.08 15.84 5.22
CA SER A 162 6.60 16.57 6.39
C SER A 162 5.06 16.58 6.42
N PHE A 163 4.47 15.39 6.37
CA PHE A 163 3.05 15.16 6.52
C PHE A 163 2.60 15.46 7.96
N VAL A 164 1.47 16.13 8.08
CA VAL A 164 0.80 16.45 9.35
C VAL A 164 -0.39 15.50 9.59
N ASN A 165 -0.64 14.58 8.67
CA ASN A 165 -1.73 13.62 8.74
C ASN A 165 -1.37 12.48 9.73
N PRO A 166 -2.21 12.17 10.73
CA PRO A 166 -1.93 11.12 11.72
C PRO A 166 -1.85 9.70 11.13
N TYR A 167 -2.36 9.47 9.92
CA TYR A 167 -2.28 8.19 9.22
C TYR A 167 -1.05 8.07 8.32
N LEU A 168 -0.25 9.13 8.19
CA LEU A 168 0.95 9.13 7.34
C LEU A 168 2.22 9.26 8.17
N CYS A 169 3.15 8.33 7.95
CA CYS A 169 4.51 8.37 8.42
C CYS A 169 5.37 9.24 7.50
N ASN A 170 6.24 10.05 8.11
CA ASN A 170 7.25 10.78 7.36
C ASN A 170 8.37 9.84 6.93
N THR A 171 8.77 9.94 5.66
CA THR A 171 9.74 9.04 5.03
C THR A 171 10.59 9.81 4.02
N ARG A 172 11.58 9.14 3.43
CA ARG A 172 12.39 9.66 2.34
C ARG A 172 11.56 9.79 1.07
N VAL A 173 11.68 10.94 0.40
CA VAL A 173 11.18 11.13 -0.97
C VAL A 173 12.01 10.26 -1.91
N PHE A 174 11.34 9.37 -2.63
CA PHE A 174 11.97 8.43 -3.53
C PHE A 174 12.42 9.12 -4.82
N GLU A 175 13.53 8.65 -5.35
CA GLU A 175 13.97 8.99 -6.69
C GLU A 175 13.16 8.20 -7.71
N VAL A 176 12.61 8.91 -8.70
CA VAL A 176 12.18 8.30 -9.97
C VAL A 176 13.40 8.33 -10.89
N PRO A 177 14.05 7.18 -11.15
CA PRO A 177 15.31 7.12 -11.90
C PRO A 177 15.19 7.72 -13.31
#